data_AF-A0A552AIP0-F1
#
_entry.id   AF-A0A552AIP0-F1
#
_cell.length_a   1.000
_cell.length_b   1.000
_cell.length_c   1.000
_cell.angle_alpha   90.00
_cell.angle_beta   90.00
_cell.angle_gamma   90.00
#
_symmetry.space_group_name_H-M   'P 1'
#
loop_
_entity.id
_entity.type
_entity.pdbx_description
1 polymer ?
#
loop_
_entity_poly.entity_id
_entity_poly.type
_entity_poly.pdbx_seq_one_letter_code
_entity_poly.pdbx_strand_id
1 'polypeptide(L)'
;MGNEMKEFLISLLEMFGLAYWVEIKTDYPRCTYYFGPFLAKDEAEVAQAGYEEDLKTEGAQGIKLHIKRCKPKDLTIFEEKEESKLLNTLKVLRSQAS
;
A
#
# COMPACT_ATOMS: atom_id res chain seq x y z
N MET A 1 16.72 -25.87 1.71
CA MET A 1 15.87 -26.49 0.67
C MET A 1 14.42 -26.01 0.65
N GLY A 2 13.60 -26.14 1.71
CA GLY A 2 12.18 -25.70 1.64
C GLY A 2 11.98 -24.19 1.42
N ASN A 3 12.74 -23.36 2.14
CA ASN A 3 12.61 -21.90 2.06
C ASN A 3 13.17 -21.33 0.74
N GLU A 4 14.29 -21.87 0.22
CA GLU A 4 14.86 -21.41 -1.06
C GLU A 4 13.92 -21.66 -2.24
N MET A 5 13.20 -22.79 -2.24
CA MET A 5 12.17 -23.09 -3.24
C MET A 5 10.97 -22.13 -3.12
N LYS A 6 10.56 -21.83 -1.89
CA LYS A 6 9.48 -20.87 -1.63
C LYS A 6 9.83 -19.47 -2.14
N GLU A 7 11.03 -18.96 -1.84
CA GLU A 7 11.49 -17.66 -2.32
C GLU A 7 11.53 -17.59 -3.85
N PHE A 8 11.99 -18.68 -4.51
CA PHE A 8 11.99 -18.76 -5.96
C PHE A 8 10.57 -18.69 -6.56
N LEU A 9 9.61 -19.43 -5.98
CA LEU A 9 8.22 -19.41 -6.42
C LEU A 9 7.57 -18.04 -6.20
N ILE A 10 7.84 -17.41 -5.05
CA ILE A 10 7.36 -16.05 -4.75
C ILE A 10 7.89 -15.06 -5.78
N SER A 11 9.18 -15.09 -6.09
CA SER A 11 9.79 -14.22 -7.09
C SER A 11 9.18 -14.39 -8.49
N LEU A 12 8.91 -15.64 -8.91
CA LEU A 12 8.20 -15.92 -10.15
C LEU A 12 6.78 -15.34 -10.14
N LEU A 13 6.01 -15.60 -9.09
CA LEU A 13 4.63 -15.10 -8.98
C LEU A 13 4.60 -13.56 -8.97
N GLU A 14 5.51 -12.92 -8.25
CA GLU A 14 5.65 -11.46 -8.23
C GLU A 14 5.98 -10.91 -9.61
N MET A 15 6.88 -11.55 -10.35
CA MET A 15 7.24 -11.18 -11.71
C MET A 15 6.01 -11.13 -12.62
N PHE A 16 5.10 -12.09 -12.49
CA PHE A 16 3.83 -12.17 -13.24
C PHE A 16 2.65 -11.45 -12.58
N GLY A 17 2.82 -10.84 -11.40
CA GLY A 17 1.74 -10.17 -10.64
C GLY A 17 0.68 -11.11 -10.05
N LEU A 18 1.06 -12.36 -9.84
CA LEU A 18 0.22 -13.43 -9.30
C LEU A 18 0.45 -13.67 -7.80
N ALA A 19 1.46 -13.04 -7.20
CA ALA A 19 1.69 -13.11 -5.77
C ALA A 19 0.57 -12.42 -5.00
N TYR A 20 0.29 -12.90 -3.80
CA TYR A 20 -0.66 -12.27 -2.90
C TYR A 20 -0.03 -11.09 -2.18
N TRP A 21 -0.81 -10.02 -2.03
CA TRP A 21 -0.44 -8.81 -1.31
C TRP A 21 -1.58 -8.39 -0.40
N VAL A 22 -1.21 -7.86 0.74
CA VAL A 22 -2.10 -7.22 1.71
C VAL A 22 -2.10 -5.73 1.39
N GLU A 23 -3.20 -5.23 0.81
CA GLU A 23 -3.44 -3.79 0.65
C GLU A 23 -4.08 -3.25 1.94
N ILE A 24 -3.47 -2.23 2.53
CA ILE A 24 -4.01 -1.51 3.68
C ILE A 24 -4.20 -0.05 3.30
N LYS A 25 -5.44 0.44 3.40
CA LYS A 25 -5.76 1.85 3.20
C LYS A 25 -6.08 2.50 4.53
N THR A 26 -5.53 3.69 4.75
CA THR A 26 -5.77 4.50 5.95
C THR A 26 -6.47 5.79 5.56
N ASP A 27 -7.42 6.23 6.38
CA ASP A 27 -8.11 7.50 6.19
C ASP A 27 -7.27 8.68 6.74
N TYR A 28 -6.47 8.46 7.80
CA TYR A 28 -5.52 9.44 8.34
C TYR A 28 -4.28 8.79 9.00
N PRO A 29 -3.04 9.18 8.65
CA PRO A 29 -2.70 9.89 7.41
C PRO A 29 -3.22 9.09 6.22
N ARG A 30 -3.55 9.75 5.10
CA ARG A 30 -4.15 9.05 3.97
C ARG A 30 -3.06 8.34 3.16
N CYS A 31 -2.97 7.04 3.33
CA CYS A 31 -1.94 6.20 2.73
C CYS A 31 -2.56 4.90 2.20
N THR A 32 -1.91 4.33 1.19
CA THR A 32 -2.10 2.94 0.79
C THR A 32 -0.79 2.20 0.95
N TYR A 33 -0.80 1.13 1.74
CA TYR A 33 0.33 0.25 2.01
C TYR A 33 0.11 -1.09 1.33
N TYR A 34 1.18 -1.68 0.80
CA TYR A 34 1.20 -3.03 0.24
C TYR A 34 2.24 -3.88 0.97
N PHE A 35 1.79 -4.92 1.67
CA PHE A 35 2.67 -5.88 2.34
C PHE A 35 2.64 -7.24 1.64
N GLY A 36 3.81 -7.86 1.50
CA GLY A 36 4.03 -9.08 0.71
C GLY A 36 5.41 -9.04 0.06
N PRO A 37 5.63 -9.81 -1.02
CA PRO A 37 4.71 -10.76 -1.67
C PRO A 37 4.54 -12.07 -0.87
N PHE A 38 3.33 -12.65 -0.89
CA PHE A 38 3.02 -13.95 -0.29
C PHE A 38 2.76 -15.01 -1.36
N LEU A 39 3.16 -16.25 -1.07
CA LEU A 39 2.92 -17.39 -1.94
C LEU A 39 1.42 -17.76 -1.98
N ALA A 40 0.76 -17.67 -0.82
CA ALA A 40 -0.62 -18.09 -0.63
C ALA A 40 -1.44 -17.07 0.19
N LYS A 41 -2.76 -17.14 0.06
CA LYS A 41 -3.70 -16.17 0.66
C LYS A 41 -3.73 -16.29 2.18
N ASP A 42 -3.68 -17.51 2.70
CA ASP A 42 -3.67 -17.82 4.13
C ASP A 42 -2.43 -17.24 4.83
N GLU A 43 -1.26 -17.28 4.19
CA GLU A 43 -0.05 -16.64 4.73
C GLU A 43 -0.25 -15.12 4.90
N ALA A 44 -0.89 -14.49 3.91
CA ALA A 44 -1.23 -13.07 3.96
C ALA A 44 -2.30 -12.78 5.05
N GLU A 45 -3.29 -13.67 5.22
CA GLU A 45 -4.35 -13.57 6.24
C GLU A 45 -3.80 -13.68 7.66
N VAL A 46 -2.78 -14.51 7.87
CA VAL A 46 -2.10 -14.64 9.16
C VAL A 46 -1.25 -13.41 9.44
N ALA A 47 -0.52 -12.90 8.43
CA ALA A 47 0.38 -11.77 8.60
C ALA A 47 -0.35 -10.41 8.76
N GLN A 48 -1.53 -10.23 8.15
CA GLN A 48 -2.22 -8.94 8.08
C GLN A 48 -2.51 -8.33 9.46
N ALA A 49 -2.75 -9.17 10.48
CA ALA A 49 -3.09 -8.71 11.82
C ALA A 49 -1.95 -7.91 12.47
N GLY A 50 -0.69 -8.33 12.24
CA GLY A 50 0.48 -7.60 12.72
C GLY A 50 0.61 -6.23 12.05
N TYR A 51 0.43 -6.16 10.72
CA TYR A 51 0.49 -4.89 9.99
C TYR A 51 -0.60 -3.91 10.44
N GLU A 52 -1.82 -4.39 10.69
CA GLU A 52 -2.90 -3.56 11.21
C GLU A 52 -2.59 -3.04 12.61
N GLU A 53 -2.06 -3.88 13.51
CA GLU A 53 -1.70 -3.50 14.87
C GLU A 53 -0.57 -2.46 14.90
N ASP A 54 0.47 -2.64 14.08
CA ASP A 54 1.56 -1.69 13.93
C ASP A 54 1.04 -0.32 13.47
N LEU A 55 0.21 -0.29 12.41
CA LEU A 55 -0.37 0.95 11.89
C LEU A 55 -1.29 1.63 12.91
N LYS A 56 -2.08 0.88 13.68
CA LYS A 56 -2.90 1.44 14.77
C LYS A 56 -2.02 2.07 15.85
N THR A 57 -0.92 1.41 16.20
CA THR A 57 0.03 1.89 17.22
C THR A 57 0.74 3.18 16.76
N GLU A 58 1.02 3.29 15.46
CA GLU A 58 1.53 4.52 14.84
C GLU A 58 0.48 5.65 14.74
N GLY A 59 -0.78 5.39 15.10
CA GLY A 59 -1.87 6.37 15.11
C GLY A 59 -2.65 6.47 13.80
N ALA A 60 -2.52 5.50 12.90
CA ALA A 60 -3.33 5.45 11.70
C ALA A 60 -4.81 5.19 12.01
N GLN A 61 -5.69 5.84 11.26
CA GLN A 61 -7.14 5.79 11.45
C GLN A 61 -7.85 5.33 10.18
N GLY A 62 -9.06 4.79 10.33
CA GLY A 62 -9.90 4.35 9.21
C GLY A 62 -9.26 3.24 8.37
N ILE A 63 -8.58 2.30 9.03
CA ILE A 63 -7.85 1.20 8.39
C ILE A 63 -8.83 0.27 7.67
N LYS A 64 -8.56 0.01 6.39
CA LYS A 64 -9.30 -0.91 5.51
C LYS A 64 -8.31 -1.88 4.90
N LEU A 65 -8.59 -3.17 5.04
CA LEU A 65 -7.70 -4.26 4.66
C LEU A 65 -8.27 -5.05 3.49
N HIS A 66 -7.43 -5.36 2.50
CA HIS A 66 -7.82 -6.16 1.35
C HIS A 66 -6.68 -7.03 0.84
N ILE A 67 -6.88 -8.34 0.83
CA ILE A 67 -5.91 -9.29 0.28
C ILE A 67 -6.25 -9.58 -1.18
N LYS A 68 -5.31 -9.32 -2.08
CA LYS A 68 -5.49 -9.54 -3.52
C LYS A 68 -4.20 -10.02 -4.18
N ARG A 69 -4.33 -10.58 -5.39
CA ARG A 69 -3.18 -10.78 -6.28
C ARG A 69 -2.93 -9.50 -7.06
N CYS A 70 -1.72 -8.97 -7.00
CA CYS A 70 -1.34 -7.78 -7.75
C CYS A 70 0.18 -7.64 -7.87
N LYS A 71 0.62 -6.61 -8.60
CA LYS A 71 2.01 -6.19 -8.68
C LYS A 71 2.10 -4.69 -8.35
N PRO A 72 2.19 -4.32 -7.06
CA PRO A 72 2.29 -2.92 -6.68
C PRO A 72 3.58 -2.34 -7.26
N LYS A 73 3.50 -1.12 -7.81
CA LYS A 73 4.69 -0.38 -8.27
C LYS A 73 5.43 0.26 -7.11
N ASP A 74 4.66 0.73 -6.13
CA ASP A 74 5.12 1.39 -4.92
C ASP A 74 4.48 0.69 -3.73
N LEU A 75 5.28 0.45 -2.67
CA LEU A 75 4.81 -0.23 -1.46
C LEU A 75 4.04 0.69 -0.51
N THR A 76 4.36 1.98 -0.55
CA THR A 76 3.69 3.01 0.24
C THR A 76 3.34 4.17 -0.67
N ILE A 77 2.05 4.46 -0.78
CA ILE A 77 1.52 5.54 -1.60
C ILE A 77 0.89 6.56 -0.66
N PHE A 78 1.49 7.75 -0.59
CA PHE A 78 0.93 8.88 0.13
C PHE A 78 -0.05 9.62 -0.78
N GLU A 79 -1.30 9.74 -0.37
CA GLU A 79 -2.20 10.71 -1.00
C GLU A 79 -1.86 12.09 -0.44
N GLU A 80 -0.97 12.82 -1.11
CA GLU A 80 -0.76 14.24 -0.81
C GLU A 80 -2.10 14.96 -0.88
N LYS A 81 -2.47 15.64 0.22
CA LYS A 81 -3.70 16.43 0.29
C LYS A 81 -3.86 17.30 -0.95
N GLU A 82 -5.04 17.29 -1.55
CA GLU A 82 -5.43 18.21 -2.63
C GLU A 82 -5.21 19.70 -2.30
N GLU A 83 -5.00 20.05 -1.03
CA GLU A 83 -4.56 21.39 -0.58
C GLU A 83 -3.34 21.92 -1.35
N SER A 84 -2.37 21.07 -1.73
CA SER A 84 -1.20 21.49 -2.52
C SER A 84 -1.57 21.87 -3.96
N LYS A 85 -2.51 21.12 -4.56
CA LYS A 85 -3.06 21.41 -5.90
C LYS A 85 -3.90 22.68 -5.89
N LEU A 86 -4.79 22.84 -4.90
CA LEU A 86 -5.63 24.03 -4.76
C LEU A 86 -4.79 25.30 -4.51
N LEU A 87 -3.75 25.23 -3.65
CA LEU A 87 -2.84 26.37 -3.45
C LEU A 87 -2.10 26.74 -4.73
N ASN A 88 -1.64 25.76 -5.51
CA ASN A 88 -0.94 26.00 -6.77
C ASN A 88 -1.88 26.61 -7.81
N THR A 89 -3.11 26.11 -7.94
CA THR A 89 -4.12 26.70 -8.82
C THR A 89 -4.46 28.13 -8.42
N LEU A 90 -4.64 28.42 -7.13
CA LEU A 90 -4.92 29.77 -6.63
C LEU A 90 -3.74 30.74 -6.88
N LYS A 91 -2.50 30.27 -6.72
CA LYS A 91 -1.30 31.07 -7.05
C LYS A 91 -1.24 31.42 -8.54
N VAL A 92 -1.51 30.45 -9.41
CA VAL A 92 -1.53 30.65 -10.87
C VAL A 92 -2.61 31.66 -11.27
N LEU A 93 -3.83 31.53 -10.75
CA LEU A 93 -4.93 32.44 -11.04
C LEU A 93 -4.63 33.89 -10.59
N ARG A 94 -3.98 34.07 -9.43
CA ARG A 94 -3.58 35.40 -8.95
C ARG A 94 -2.50 36.04 -9.82
N SER A 95 -1.58 35.27 -10.39
CA SER A 95 -0.52 35.80 -11.26
C SER A 95 -1.01 36.25 -12.65
N GLN A 96 -2.17 35.75 -13.11
CA GLN A 96 -2.75 36.10 -14.41
C GLN A 96 -3.76 37.26 -14.33
N ALA A 97 -4.11 37.69 -13.12
CA ALA A 97 -5.04 38.78 -12.88
C ALA A 97 -4.34 40.13 -12.58
N SER A 98 -3.05 40.25 -12.87
CA SER A 98 -2.24 41.47 -12.73
C SER A 98 -1.68 41.92 -14.08
#